data_AF-A0A4Q2YL95-F1
#
_entry.id   AF-A0A4Q2YL95-F1
#
_cell.length_a   1.000
_cell.length_b   1.000
_cell.length_c   1.000
_cell.angle_alpha   90.00
_cell.angle_beta   90.00
_cell.angle_gamma   90.00
#
_symmetry.space_group_name_H-M   'P 1'
#
loop_
_entity.id
_entity.type
_entity.pdbx_description
1 polymer ?
#
loop_
_entity_poly.entity_id
_entity_poly.type
_entity_poly.pdbx_seq_one_letter_code
_entity_poly.pdbx_strand_id
1 'polypeptide(L)'
;IEATAKAVSKWLKTEIKGNPLRIAGAMLAQGAFKALKEKSSYETYGGSPLLGVNGVVIIAHGSSTALAVRNAIRVGLETVENKVNPRIEEALASIPKPAPAEAPV
;
A
#
# COMPACT_ATOMS: atom_id res chain seq x y z
N ILE A 1 -0.29 -6.57 -8.65
CA ILE A 1 -1.07 -7.21 -7.54
C ILE A 1 -2.50 -6.69 -7.50
N GLU A 2 -2.74 -5.38 -7.45
CA GLU A 2 -4.11 -4.83 -7.35
C GLU A 2 -5.00 -5.18 -8.57
N ALA A 3 -4.46 -5.12 -9.79
CA ALA A 3 -5.19 -5.53 -11.00
C ALA A 3 -5.59 -7.01 -10.95
N THR A 4 -4.68 -7.88 -10.49
CA THR A 4 -4.94 -9.31 -10.29
C THR A 4 -6.02 -9.55 -9.23
N ALA A 5 -5.96 -8.84 -8.09
CA ALA A 5 -6.97 -8.93 -7.04
C ALA A 5 -8.35 -8.46 -7.52
N LYS A 6 -8.40 -7.38 -8.32
CA LYS A 6 -9.63 -6.90 -8.97
C LYS A 6 -10.18 -7.92 -9.97
N ALA A 7 -9.33 -8.57 -10.77
CA ALA A 7 -9.73 -9.59 -11.72
C ALA A 7 -10.32 -10.83 -11.02
N VAL A 8 -9.61 -11.38 -10.03
CA VAL A 8 -10.09 -12.52 -9.22
C VAL A 8 -11.40 -12.20 -8.53
N SER A 9 -11.52 -11.02 -7.91
CA SER A 9 -12.77 -10.58 -7.28
C SER A 9 -13.92 -10.46 -8.28
N LYS A 10 -13.64 -10.03 -9.52
CA LYS A 10 -14.65 -9.92 -10.57
C LYS A 10 -15.15 -11.29 -10.99
N TRP A 11 -14.25 -12.22 -11.28
CA TRP A 11 -14.61 -13.60 -11.64
C TRP A 11 -15.40 -14.29 -10.53
N LEU A 12 -14.96 -14.17 -9.28
CA LEU A 12 -15.66 -14.74 -8.13
C LEU A 12 -17.09 -14.20 -8.00
N LYS A 13 -17.28 -12.89 -8.18
CA LYS A 13 -18.62 -12.28 -8.15
C LYS A 13 -19.51 -12.78 -9.29
N THR A 14 -18.95 -13.01 -10.47
CA THR A 14 -19.70 -13.58 -11.60
C THR A 14 -20.19 -14.99 -11.28
N GLU A 15 -19.31 -15.86 -10.76
CA GLU A 15 -19.64 -17.25 -10.42
C GLU A 15 -20.66 -17.38 -9.27
N ILE A 16 -20.59 -16.48 -8.28
CA ILE A 16 -21.55 -16.44 -7.17
C ILE A 16 -22.94 -16.04 -7.67
N LYS A 17 -23.03 -15.04 -8.55
CA LYS A 17 -24.31 -14.54 -9.06
C LYS A 17 -25.03 -15.52 -9.99
N GLY A 18 -24.33 -16.51 -10.53
CA GLY A 18 -24.91 -17.52 -11.43
C GLY A 18 -25.84 -18.54 -10.74
N ASN A 19 -25.95 -18.54 -9.40
CA ASN A 19 -26.78 -19.52 -8.69
C ASN A 19 -27.39 -18.90 -7.41
N PRO A 20 -28.73 -18.92 -7.23
CA PRO A 20 -29.41 -18.40 -6.04
C PRO A 20 -28.89 -18.97 -4.72
N LEU A 21 -28.51 -20.25 -4.68
CA LEU A 21 -27.95 -20.90 -3.50
C LEU A 21 -26.56 -20.35 -3.15
N ARG A 22 -25.73 -20.04 -4.16
CA ARG A 22 -24.41 -19.41 -3.97
C ARG A 22 -24.55 -17.97 -3.47
N ILE A 23 -25.58 -17.25 -3.91
CA ILE A 23 -25.89 -15.91 -3.40
C ILE A 23 -26.24 -15.98 -1.92
N ALA A 24 -27.12 -16.90 -1.52
CA ALA A 24 -27.47 -17.10 -0.11
C ALA A 24 -26.23 -17.45 0.74
N GLY A 25 -25.37 -18.36 0.26
CA GLY A 25 -24.10 -18.66 0.92
C GLY A 25 -23.16 -17.44 1.03
N ALA A 26 -23.10 -16.60 -0.01
CA ALA A 26 -22.31 -15.38 0.01
C ALA A 26 -22.85 -14.33 0.99
N MET A 27 -24.18 -14.26 1.17
CA MET A 27 -24.81 -13.39 2.17
C MET A 27 -24.46 -13.83 3.60
N LEU A 28 -24.47 -15.15 3.88
CA LEU A 28 -24.02 -15.69 5.16
C LEU A 28 -22.53 -15.37 5.42
N ALA A 29 -21.70 -15.43 4.38
CA ALA A 29 -20.28 -15.11 4.45
C ALA A 29 -19.95 -13.60 4.31
N GLN A 30 -20.95 -12.72 4.25
CA GLN A 30 -20.75 -11.29 3.94
C GLN A 30 -19.80 -10.60 4.92
N GLY A 31 -19.82 -10.98 6.21
CA GLY A 31 -18.89 -10.47 7.21
C GLY A 31 -17.42 -10.80 6.88
N ALA A 32 -17.15 -12.02 6.41
CA ALA A 32 -15.81 -12.44 6.00
C ALA A 32 -15.34 -11.70 4.75
N PHE A 33 -16.22 -11.51 3.75
CA PHE A 33 -15.90 -10.72 2.56
C PHE A 33 -15.61 -9.24 2.89
N LYS A 34 -16.33 -8.67 3.86
CA LYS A 34 -16.07 -7.31 4.33
C LYS A 34 -14.70 -7.21 5.00
N ALA A 35 -14.38 -8.12 5.92
CA ALA A 35 -13.08 -8.18 6.57
C ALA A 35 -11.92 -8.37 5.57
N LEU A 36 -12.11 -9.22 4.56
CA LEU A 36 -11.13 -9.42 3.49
C LEU A 36 -10.89 -8.13 2.68
N LYS A 37 -11.98 -7.41 2.34
CA LYS A 37 -11.89 -6.13 1.63
C LYS A 37 -11.15 -5.07 2.45
N GLU A 38 -11.41 -5.00 3.76
CA GLU A 38 -10.71 -4.08 4.67
C GLU A 38 -9.21 -4.39 4.77
N LYS A 39 -8.83 -5.67 4.91
CA LYS A 39 -7.42 -6.09 4.91
C LYS A 39 -6.71 -5.82 3.59
N SER A 40 -7.43 -5.91 2.47
CA SER A 40 -6.87 -5.69 1.13
C SER A 40 -6.91 -4.22 0.69
N SER A 41 -7.49 -3.31 1.47
CA SER A 41 -7.66 -1.92 1.06
C SER A 41 -6.37 -1.12 1.26
N TYR A 42 -5.75 -0.71 0.15
CA TYR A 42 -4.69 0.30 0.12
C TYR A 42 -5.15 1.65 0.70
N GLU A 43 -6.45 1.93 0.67
CA GLU A 43 -7.02 3.19 1.14
C GLU A 43 -6.78 3.41 2.63
N THR A 44 -6.70 2.32 3.42
CA THR A 44 -6.48 2.38 4.87
C THR A 44 -5.03 2.74 5.22
N TYR A 45 -4.08 2.36 4.37
CA TYR A 45 -2.66 2.63 4.59
C TYR A 45 -2.25 4.05 4.19
N GLY A 46 -2.92 4.67 3.21
CA GLY A 46 -2.63 6.06 2.82
C GLY A 46 -1.50 6.22 1.79
N GLY A 47 -0.98 5.13 1.22
CA GLY A 47 0.13 5.19 0.28
C GLY A 47 1.48 5.00 0.97
N SER A 48 2.55 5.15 0.20
CA SER A 48 3.90 4.76 0.62
C SER A 48 4.87 5.94 0.57
N PRO A 49 5.75 6.11 1.57
CA PRO A 49 6.85 7.08 1.49
C PRO A 49 7.82 6.72 0.36
N LEU A 50 8.13 7.69 -0.50
CA LEU A 50 9.21 7.61 -1.47
C LEU A 50 10.52 7.98 -0.77
N LEU A 51 11.40 7.01 -0.57
CA LEU A 51 12.69 7.20 0.09
C LEU A 51 13.77 7.67 -0.90
N GLY A 52 14.81 8.32 -0.38
CA GLY A 52 15.96 8.78 -1.16
C GLY A 52 15.80 10.16 -1.78
N VAL A 53 14.70 10.86 -1.51
CA VAL A 53 14.50 12.27 -1.86
C VAL A 53 14.79 13.17 -0.66
N ASN A 54 15.19 14.43 -0.90
CA ASN A 54 15.41 15.41 0.16
C ASN A 54 14.09 16.01 0.66
N GLY A 55 13.33 15.22 1.42
CA GLY A 55 12.05 15.61 2.01
C GLY A 55 11.08 14.42 2.14
N VAL A 56 9.83 14.72 2.49
CA VAL A 56 8.75 13.73 2.59
C VAL A 56 7.88 13.77 1.35
N VAL A 57 7.84 12.65 0.63
CA VAL A 57 6.97 12.46 -0.54
C VAL A 57 6.17 11.18 -0.33
N ILE A 58 4.84 11.27 -0.38
CA ILE A 58 3.95 10.11 -0.26
C ILE A 58 3.35 9.81 -1.63
N ILE A 59 3.59 8.60 -2.13
CA ILE A 59 2.98 8.11 -3.37
C ILE A 59 1.69 7.38 -3.03
N ALA A 60 0.57 7.92 -3.51
CA ALA A 60 -0.76 7.33 -3.39
C ALA A 60 -1.20 6.64 -4.68
N HIS A 61 -2.22 5.78 -4.60
CA HIS A 61 -2.76 5.11 -5.78
C HIS A 61 -3.59 6.07 -6.66
N GLY A 62 -3.60 5.88 -7.98
CA GLY A 62 -4.33 6.78 -8.89
C GLY A 62 -5.85 6.81 -8.66
N SER A 63 -6.43 5.75 -8.11
CA SER A 63 -7.86 5.68 -7.73
C SER A 63 -8.10 6.02 -6.26
N SER A 64 -7.30 6.91 -5.66
CA SER A 64 -7.41 7.28 -4.25
C SER A 64 -8.73 7.99 -3.95
N THR A 65 -9.45 7.52 -2.94
CA THR A 65 -10.63 8.18 -2.38
C THR A 65 -10.24 9.25 -1.36
N ALA A 66 -11.21 10.07 -0.91
CA ALA A 66 -10.98 11.08 0.14
C ALA A 66 -10.39 10.46 1.42
N LEU A 67 -10.80 9.24 1.78
CA LEU A 67 -10.24 8.49 2.90
C LEU A 67 -8.77 8.14 2.68
N ALA A 68 -8.42 7.68 1.47
CA ALA A 68 -7.05 7.37 1.10
C ALA A 68 -6.15 8.62 1.17
N VAL A 69 -6.62 9.76 0.66
CA VAL A 69 -5.88 11.03 0.72
C VAL A 69 -5.68 11.50 2.17
N ARG A 70 -6.72 11.43 3.01
CA ARG A 70 -6.60 11.73 4.45
C ARG A 70 -5.54 10.86 5.12
N ASN A 71 -5.54 9.57 4.82
CA ASN A 71 -4.55 8.64 5.37
C ASN A 71 -3.14 8.93 4.82
N ALA A 72 -3.01 9.36 3.57
CA ALA A 72 -1.74 9.78 2.98
C ALA A 72 -1.12 10.97 3.72
N ILE A 73 -1.94 11.97 4.05
CA ILE A 73 -1.51 13.13 4.83
C ILE A 73 -1.05 12.68 6.21
N ARG A 74 -1.79 11.78 6.87
CA ARG A 74 -1.39 11.19 8.15
C ARG A 74 -0.03 10.49 8.07
N VAL A 75 0.19 9.65 7.05
CA VAL A 75 1.49 8.99 6.84
C VAL A 75 2.60 10.01 6.59
N GLY A 76 2.31 11.08 5.85
CA GLY A 76 3.26 12.19 5.66
C GLY A 76 3.66 12.84 6.98
N LEU A 77 2.69 13.17 7.84
CA LEU A 77 2.93 13.70 9.18
C LEU A 77 3.76 12.74 10.03
N GLU A 78 3.38 11.46 10.09
CA GLU A 78 4.11 10.43 10.83
C GLU A 78 5.55 10.30 10.33
N THR A 79 5.79 10.43 9.02
CA THR A 79 7.14 10.38 8.43
C THR A 79 8.00 11.56 8.89
N VAL A 80 7.42 12.75 8.99
CA VAL A 80 8.09 13.94 9.52
C VAL A 80 8.37 13.79 11.02
N GLU A 81 7.37 13.40 11.81
CA GLU A 81 7.49 13.24 13.27
C GLU A 81 8.53 12.18 13.65
N ASN A 82 8.58 11.08 12.89
CA ASN A 82 9.56 10.02 13.10
C ASN A 82 10.95 10.35 12.55
N LYS A 83 11.15 11.55 11.96
CA LYS A 83 12.42 12.02 11.39
C LYS A 83 13.06 10.99 10.47
N VAL A 84 12.26 10.40 9.58
CA VAL A 84 12.69 9.29 8.72
C VAL A 84 13.90 9.69 7.87
N ASN A 85 13.86 10.86 7.22
CA ASN A 85 14.98 11.34 6.41
C ASN A 85 16.28 11.53 7.23
N PRO A 86 16.30 12.32 8.33
CA PRO A 86 17.48 12.45 9.17
C PRO A 86 18.03 11.11 9.64
N ARG A 87 17.18 10.16 10.04
CA ARG A 87 17.61 8.83 10.49
C ARG A 87 18.26 8.02 9.37
N ILE A 88 17.76 8.12 8.14
CA ILE A 88 18.37 7.48 6.98
C ILE A 88 19.74 8.11 6.70
N GLU A 89 19.85 9.43 6.74
CA GLU A 89 21.13 10.15 6.54
C GLU A 89 22.17 9.75 7.60
N GLU A 90 21.77 9.72 8.88
CA GLU A 90 22.61 9.28 10.00
C GLU A 90 23.05 7.81 9.82
N ALA A 91 22.13 6.93 9.45
CA ALA A 91 22.44 5.52 9.20
C ALA A 91 23.42 5.35 8.04
N LEU A 92 23.21 6.06 6.93
CA LEU A 92 24.12 6.05 5.78
C LEU A 92 25.51 6.60 6.14
N ALA A 93 25.59 7.65 6.96
CA ALA A 93 26.87 8.21 7.42
C ALA A 93 27.66 7.23 8.31
N SER A 94 26.97 6.34 9.02
CA SER A 94 27.60 5.29 9.85
C SER A 94 28.14 4.10 9.05
N ILE A 95 27.72 3.95 7.79
CA ILE A 95 28.18 2.86 6.93
C ILE A 95 29.56 3.23 6.37
N PRO A 96 30.59 2.37 6.55
CA PRO A 96 31.88 2.57 5.91
C PRO A 96 31.70 2.68 4.40
N LYS A 97 32.26 3.73 3.79
CA LYS A 97 32.20 3.88 2.33
C LYS A 97 32.75 2.60 1.68
N PRO A 98 32.01 1.97 0.74
CA PRO A 98 32.56 0.87 -0.02
C PRO A 98 33.83 1.37 -0.72
N ALA A 99 34.84 0.51 -0.78
CA ALA A 99 36.06 0.79 -1.54
C ALA A 99 35.66 1.25 -2.96
N PRO A 100 36.33 2.26 -3.54
CA PRO A 100 35.99 2.73 -4.87
C PRO A 100 35.96 1.54 -5.82
N ALA A 101 34.85 1.38 -6.54
CA ALA A 101 34.75 0.37 -7.59
C ALA A 101 35.90 0.62 -8.56
N GLU A 102 36.77 -0.38 -8.76
CA GLU A 102 37.83 -0.31 -9.74
C GLU A 102 37.22 0.10 -11.09
N ALA A 103 37.69 1.23 -11.63
CA ALA A 103 37.21 1.72 -12.90
C ALA A 103 37.37 0.62 -13.95
N PRO A 104 36.37 0.37 -14.82
CA PRO A 104 36.54 -0.59 -15.89
C PRO A 104 37.72 -0.16 -16.76
N VAL A 105 38.70 -1.07 -16.89
CA VAL A 105 39.94 -0.93 -17.66
C VAL A 105 39.64 -0.77 -19.14
#